data_AF-A0A7W1B280-F1
#
_entry.id   AF-A0A7W1B280-F1
#
_cell.length_a   1.000
_cell.length_b   1.000
_cell.length_c   1.000
_cell.angle_alpha   90.00
_cell.angle_beta   90.00
_cell.angle_gamma   90.00
#
_symmetry.space_group_name_H-M   'P 1'
#
loop_
_entity.id
_entity.type
_entity.pdbx_description
1 polymer ?
#
loop_
_entity_poly.entity_id
_entity_poly.type
_entity_poly.pdbx_seq_one_letter_code
_entity_poly.pdbx_strand_id
1 'polypeptide(L)'
;MTQDDVRTADLAAYNGMAAELRAAGVRIFGPDASVAQDLEPEYVAISPDSRTAYATLQENNAMATVDLATATVTDIVSLGARSFTIRDTEGRVVFDSGSAFERITAAILPAQFNSTNSENDSVDSRSDDKGPEPEGIEIGRAFGATYAFIGLERIGGVMTYDLSNPTRPRFVDYVNNRDFSGDAEAGTAGDLGPEGLTFITAANSPTGGPLLVVA
;
A
#
# COMPACT_ATOMS: atom_id res chain seq x y z
N MET A 1 38.04 13.30 -17.16
CA MET A 1 37.45 12.94 -15.87
C MET A 1 38.37 11.97 -15.16
N THR A 2 38.74 12.29 -13.93
CA THR A 2 39.40 11.40 -12.97
C THR A 2 38.44 11.10 -11.82
N GLN A 3 38.86 10.28 -10.85
CA GLN A 3 38.10 10.05 -9.62
C GLN A 3 37.82 11.36 -8.85
N ASP A 4 38.73 12.33 -8.93
CA ASP A 4 38.59 13.63 -8.24
C ASP A 4 37.48 14.50 -8.84
N ASP A 5 37.06 14.21 -10.08
CA ASP A 5 35.95 14.89 -10.74
C ASP A 5 34.58 14.26 -10.37
N VAL A 6 34.57 13.13 -9.65
CA VAL A 6 33.35 12.42 -9.24
C VAL A 6 32.92 12.88 -7.85
N ARG A 7 31.64 13.19 -7.70
CA ARG A 7 31.01 13.45 -6.40
C ARG A 7 29.93 12.42 -6.13
N THR A 8 29.77 12.05 -4.87
CA THR A 8 28.77 11.07 -4.42
C THR A 8 27.77 11.76 -3.51
N ALA A 9 26.49 11.70 -3.88
CA ALA A 9 25.40 11.99 -2.97
C ALA A 9 25.00 10.68 -2.28
N ASP A 10 25.41 10.51 -1.03
CA ASP A 10 25.05 9.32 -0.25
C ASP A 10 23.74 9.50 0.54
N LEU A 11 23.29 8.40 1.15
CA LEU A 11 22.06 8.32 1.92
C LEU A 11 22.32 8.13 3.42
N ALA A 12 23.58 8.23 3.86
CA ALA A 12 23.96 7.95 5.26
C ALA A 12 23.27 8.89 6.26
N ALA A 13 22.91 10.11 5.82
CA ALA A 13 22.15 11.07 6.61
C ALA A 13 20.75 10.56 7.02
N TYR A 14 20.18 9.58 6.30
CA TYR A 14 18.88 8.99 6.61
C TYR A 14 18.97 7.80 7.56
N ASN A 15 20.19 7.38 7.96
CA ASN A 15 20.34 6.35 8.97
C ASN A 15 19.75 6.82 10.30
N GLY A 16 18.91 5.98 10.90
CA GLY A 16 18.14 6.32 12.10
C GLY A 16 16.75 6.92 11.82
N MET A 17 16.42 7.23 10.56
CA MET A 17 15.12 7.82 10.17
C MET A 17 14.09 6.79 9.67
N ALA A 18 14.28 5.51 9.98
CA ALA A 18 13.42 4.44 9.45
C ALA A 18 11.95 4.60 9.87
N ALA A 19 11.68 5.10 11.08
CA ALA A 19 10.32 5.29 11.58
C ALA A 19 9.64 6.46 10.86
N GLU A 20 10.35 7.56 10.67
CA GLU A 20 9.89 8.77 9.98
C GLU A 20 9.62 8.48 8.50
N LEU A 21 10.54 7.80 7.81
CA LEU A 21 10.39 7.43 6.40
C LEU A 21 9.22 6.46 6.21
N ARG A 22 9.06 5.46 7.08
CA ARG A 22 7.89 4.57 7.05
C ARG A 22 6.58 5.32 7.31
N ALA A 23 6.60 6.29 8.22
CA ALA A 23 5.44 7.16 8.47
C ALA A 23 5.12 8.04 7.25
N ALA A 24 6.13 8.44 6.47
CA ALA A 24 5.99 9.14 5.21
C ALA A 24 5.65 8.20 4.01
N GLY A 25 5.47 6.90 4.24
CA GLY A 25 5.05 5.93 3.23
C GLY A 25 6.19 5.30 2.42
N VAL A 26 7.45 5.58 2.76
CA VAL A 26 8.63 4.94 2.15
C VAL A 26 8.76 3.52 2.67
N ARG A 27 8.97 2.56 1.76
CA ARG A 27 9.16 1.15 2.12
C ARG A 27 10.62 0.94 2.57
N ILE A 28 10.78 0.56 3.83
CA ILE A 28 12.07 0.21 4.47
C ILE A 28 11.87 -1.17 5.13
N PHE A 29 12.57 -2.18 4.66
CA PHE A 29 12.27 -3.60 4.94
C PHE A 29 13.50 -4.54 4.93
N GLY A 30 14.68 -4.06 4.58
CA GLY A 30 15.92 -4.83 4.57
C GLY A 30 16.25 -5.39 5.97
N PRO A 31 16.31 -6.73 6.15
CA PRO A 31 16.68 -7.32 7.43
C PRO A 31 18.14 -7.00 7.75
N ASP A 32 18.39 -6.54 8.99
CA ASP A 32 19.72 -6.14 9.48
C ASP A 32 20.44 -5.06 8.63
N ALA A 33 19.70 -4.35 7.76
CA ALA A 33 20.21 -3.25 6.95
C ALA A 33 20.01 -1.89 7.65
N SER A 34 20.98 -0.99 7.47
CA SER A 34 20.74 0.44 7.71
C SER A 34 19.84 1.02 6.61
N VAL A 35 19.16 2.14 6.87
CA VAL A 35 18.31 2.81 5.87
C VAL A 35 19.09 3.11 4.58
N ALA A 36 20.33 3.57 4.70
CA ALA A 36 21.17 3.87 3.55
C ALA A 36 21.54 2.63 2.72
N GLN A 37 21.50 1.42 3.31
CA GLN A 37 21.73 0.15 2.60
C GLN A 37 20.46 -0.41 1.98
N ASP A 38 19.30 -0.12 2.57
CA ASP A 38 17.97 -0.57 2.12
C ASP A 38 17.41 0.32 1.00
N LEU A 39 17.81 1.59 0.97
CA LEU A 39 17.43 2.50 -0.10
C LEU A 39 18.22 2.20 -1.38
N GLU A 40 17.53 1.92 -2.49
CA GLU A 40 18.13 1.45 -3.73
C GLU A 40 17.89 2.41 -4.92
N PRO A 41 18.79 3.39 -5.17
CA PRO A 41 18.72 4.26 -6.34
C PRO A 41 18.98 3.51 -7.65
N GLU A 42 18.15 3.75 -8.67
CA GLU A 42 18.32 3.13 -10.00
C GLU A 42 18.41 4.15 -11.14
N TYR A 43 17.30 4.79 -11.52
CA TYR A 43 17.25 5.77 -12.61
C TYR A 43 17.33 7.20 -12.11
N VAL A 44 17.98 8.07 -12.90
CA VAL A 44 18.12 9.49 -12.59
C VAL A 44 17.61 10.38 -13.74
N ALA A 45 16.88 11.43 -13.39
CA ALA A 45 16.53 12.53 -14.29
C ALA A 45 17.07 13.85 -13.75
N ILE A 46 17.50 14.76 -14.63
CA ILE A 46 18.06 16.06 -14.26
C ILE A 46 17.08 17.17 -14.65
N SER A 47 16.88 18.13 -13.76
CA SER A 47 16.04 19.31 -14.01
C SER A 47 16.58 20.16 -15.17
N PRO A 48 15.73 20.91 -15.90
CA PRO A 48 16.18 21.72 -17.04
C PRO A 48 17.26 22.77 -16.70
N ASP A 49 17.29 23.26 -15.45
CA ASP A 49 18.29 24.20 -14.97
C ASP A 49 19.58 23.54 -14.47
N SER A 50 19.66 22.20 -14.53
CA SER A 50 20.82 21.38 -14.13
C SER A 50 21.22 21.55 -12.65
N ARG A 51 20.29 21.94 -11.78
CA ARG A 51 20.53 22.10 -10.34
C ARG A 51 20.06 20.92 -9.51
N THR A 52 19.04 20.21 -9.97
CA THR A 52 18.41 19.13 -9.23
C THR A 52 18.43 17.85 -10.04
N ALA A 53 18.78 16.75 -9.40
CA ALA A 53 18.53 15.41 -9.92
C ALA A 53 17.45 14.72 -9.09
N TYR A 54 16.69 13.86 -9.75
CA TYR A 54 15.68 13.01 -9.13
C TYR A 54 16.08 11.56 -9.39
N ALA A 55 16.28 10.78 -8.34
CA ALA A 55 16.63 9.36 -8.43
C ALA A 55 15.48 8.48 -7.93
N THR A 56 15.06 7.50 -8.72
CA THR A 56 14.05 6.53 -8.30
C THR A 56 14.63 5.56 -7.27
N LEU A 57 13.89 5.30 -6.20
CA LEU A 57 14.18 4.30 -5.18
C LEU A 57 13.13 3.18 -5.32
N GLN A 58 13.30 2.33 -6.32
CA GLN A 58 12.25 1.45 -6.85
C GLN A 58 11.69 0.51 -5.78
N GLU A 59 12.58 -0.21 -5.10
CA GLU A 59 12.26 -1.13 -4.00
C GLU A 59 11.60 -0.40 -2.81
N ASN A 60 11.87 0.90 -2.66
CA ASN A 60 11.36 1.71 -1.56
C ASN A 60 10.06 2.45 -1.90
N ASN A 61 9.56 2.32 -3.13
CA ASN A 61 8.40 3.07 -3.65
C ASN A 61 8.56 4.58 -3.39
N ALA A 62 9.75 5.11 -3.69
CA ALA A 62 10.11 6.48 -3.38
C ALA A 62 11.00 7.11 -4.46
N MET A 63 11.23 8.42 -4.32
CA MET A 63 12.14 9.19 -5.14
C MET A 63 13.00 10.09 -4.25
N ALA A 64 14.31 10.05 -4.48
CA ALA A 64 15.27 10.94 -3.85
C ALA A 64 15.44 12.21 -4.69
N THR A 65 15.42 13.37 -4.04
CA THR A 65 15.80 14.65 -4.64
C THR A 65 17.25 14.96 -4.28
N VAL A 66 18.06 15.32 -5.26
CA VAL A 66 19.51 15.56 -5.12
C VAL A 66 19.86 16.97 -5.56
N ASP A 67 20.51 17.74 -4.68
CA ASP A 67 21.18 18.98 -5.06
C ASP A 67 22.52 18.64 -5.74
N LEU A 68 22.62 18.97 -7.03
CA LEU A 68 23.80 18.66 -7.85
C LEU A 68 25.01 19.55 -7.53
N ALA A 69 24.80 20.75 -6.99
CA ALA A 69 25.89 21.65 -6.64
C ALA A 69 26.63 21.17 -5.38
N THR A 70 25.88 20.65 -4.40
CA THR A 70 26.44 20.13 -3.14
C THR A 70 26.64 18.63 -3.13
N ALA A 71 26.12 17.91 -4.13
CA ALA A 71 26.07 16.45 -4.18
C ALA A 71 25.43 15.87 -2.90
N THR A 72 24.21 16.32 -2.60
CA THR A 72 23.50 15.93 -1.37
C THR A 72 22.08 15.52 -1.69
N VAL A 73 21.62 14.40 -1.12
CA VAL A 73 20.21 14.01 -1.15
C VAL A 73 19.46 14.91 -0.17
N THR A 74 18.60 15.79 -0.68
CA THR A 74 17.88 16.80 0.12
C THR A 74 16.51 16.33 0.58
N ASP A 75 15.92 15.35 -0.10
CA ASP A 75 14.61 14.83 0.26
C ASP A 75 14.40 13.39 -0.23
N ILE A 76 13.52 12.65 0.44
CA ILE A 76 13.00 11.35 0.01
C ILE A 76 11.48 11.40 0.13
N VAL A 77 10.81 11.31 -1.02
CA VAL A 77 9.35 11.38 -1.12
C VAL A 77 8.82 10.02 -1.55
N SER A 78 7.85 9.48 -0.81
CA SER A 78 7.15 8.27 -1.25
C SER A 78 6.29 8.58 -2.48
N LEU A 79 6.15 7.60 -3.37
CA LEU A 79 5.30 7.72 -4.55
C LEU A 79 3.81 7.52 -4.24
N GLY A 80 3.45 7.55 -2.95
CA GLY A 80 2.11 7.26 -2.44
C GLY A 80 1.88 5.77 -2.26
N ALA A 81 0.65 5.39 -1.93
CA ALA A 81 0.28 4.01 -1.72
C ALA A 81 -1.04 3.69 -2.41
N ARG A 82 -1.38 2.41 -2.46
CA ARG A 82 -2.70 1.95 -2.86
C ARG A 82 -3.59 2.03 -1.62
N SER A 83 -4.28 3.15 -1.46
CA SER A 83 -4.97 3.53 -0.21
C SER A 83 -6.48 3.72 -0.41
N PHE A 84 -7.19 3.98 0.69
CA PHE A 84 -8.46 4.70 0.65
C PHE A 84 -8.32 6.04 1.37
N THR A 85 -9.07 7.03 0.88
CA THR A 85 -9.06 8.39 1.42
C THR A 85 -10.46 8.79 1.86
N ILE A 86 -10.60 9.34 3.08
CA ILE A 86 -11.81 10.01 3.53
C ILE A 86 -11.65 11.50 3.26
N ARG A 87 -12.65 12.10 2.61
CA ARG A 87 -12.72 13.54 2.35
C ARG A 87 -13.94 14.15 3.01
N ASP A 88 -13.84 15.42 3.40
CA ASP A 88 -14.99 16.17 3.88
C ASP A 88 -15.83 16.75 2.73
N THR A 89 -16.90 17.47 3.08
CA THR A 89 -17.81 18.12 2.12
C THR A 89 -17.16 19.21 1.28
N GLU A 90 -16.00 19.72 1.70
CA GLU A 90 -15.20 20.67 0.92
C GLU A 90 -14.11 19.96 0.08
N GLY A 91 -14.09 18.62 0.09
CA GLY A 91 -13.12 17.81 -0.66
C GLY A 91 -11.73 17.72 -0.02
N ARG A 92 -11.54 18.27 1.18
CA ARG A 92 -10.25 18.22 1.90
C ARG A 92 -10.02 16.80 2.42
N VAL A 93 -8.76 16.36 2.43
CA VAL A 93 -8.39 15.06 2.99
C VAL A 93 -8.54 15.09 4.51
N VAL A 94 -9.38 14.20 5.03
CA VAL A 94 -9.62 13.98 6.47
C VAL A 94 -8.73 12.85 6.98
N PHE A 95 -8.58 11.81 6.17
CA PHE A 95 -7.74 10.64 6.45
C PHE A 95 -7.29 9.99 5.14
N ASP A 96 -6.08 9.47 5.10
CA ASP A 96 -5.58 8.59 4.05
C ASP A 96 -4.94 7.37 4.71
N SER A 97 -5.27 6.16 4.24
CA SER A 97 -4.74 4.94 4.84
C SER A 97 -3.25 4.72 4.55
N GLY A 98 -2.68 5.42 3.57
CA GLY A 98 -1.34 5.17 3.05
C GLY A 98 -1.17 3.69 2.70
N SER A 99 -0.01 3.12 3.02
CA SER A 99 0.32 1.71 2.77
C SER A 99 -0.25 0.72 3.81
N ALA A 100 -1.40 1.05 4.42
CA ALA A 100 -1.99 0.17 5.43
C ALA A 100 -2.36 -1.21 4.84
N PHE A 101 -2.86 -1.27 3.61
CA PHE A 101 -3.27 -2.55 3.00
C PHE A 101 -2.08 -3.49 2.86
N GLU A 102 -0.98 -3.03 2.26
CA GLU A 102 0.23 -3.83 2.10
C GLU A 102 0.83 -4.26 3.44
N ARG A 103 0.85 -3.37 4.45
CA ARG A 103 1.35 -3.74 5.78
C ARG A 103 0.48 -4.80 6.46
N ILE A 104 -0.84 -4.71 6.29
CA ILE A 104 -1.79 -5.66 6.86
C ILE A 104 -1.67 -7.01 6.15
N THR A 105 -1.67 -7.04 4.81
CA THR A 105 -1.56 -8.29 4.05
C THR A 105 -0.19 -8.95 4.24
N ALA A 106 0.90 -8.19 4.30
CA ALA A 106 2.23 -8.72 4.64
C ALA A 106 2.27 -9.36 6.03
N ALA A 107 1.55 -8.78 7.00
CA ALA A 107 1.52 -9.31 8.37
C ALA A 107 0.63 -10.55 8.50
N ILE A 108 -0.50 -10.61 7.79
CA ILE A 108 -1.47 -11.70 7.90
C ILE A 108 -1.13 -12.87 6.96
N LEU A 109 -0.73 -12.58 5.72
CA LEU A 109 -0.43 -13.54 4.67
C LEU A 109 0.99 -13.31 4.10
N PRO A 110 2.06 -13.42 4.92
CA PRO A 110 3.42 -13.11 4.46
C PRO A 110 3.88 -13.99 3.29
N ALA A 111 3.45 -15.26 3.27
CA ALA A 111 3.79 -16.21 2.21
C ALA A 111 2.93 -16.04 0.95
N GLN A 112 2.03 -15.08 0.92
CA GLN A 112 1.17 -14.71 -0.20
C GLN A 112 1.17 -13.19 -0.36
N PHE A 113 2.17 -12.51 0.16
CA PHE A 113 2.19 -11.05 0.14
C PHE A 113 2.16 -10.56 -1.32
N ASN A 114 1.22 -9.66 -1.66
CA ASN A 114 1.05 -9.13 -3.02
C ASN A 114 1.04 -10.21 -4.13
N SER A 115 0.41 -11.36 -3.87
CA SER A 115 0.10 -12.35 -4.90
C SER A 115 -0.81 -11.78 -5.98
N THR A 116 -0.68 -12.30 -7.20
CA THR A 116 -1.66 -12.09 -8.27
C THR A 116 -2.90 -12.95 -8.05
N ASN A 117 -3.98 -12.66 -8.79
CA ASN A 117 -5.21 -13.44 -8.79
C ASN A 117 -5.23 -14.54 -9.86
N SER A 118 -4.26 -14.56 -10.78
CA SER A 118 -4.15 -15.57 -11.84
C SER A 118 -3.49 -16.89 -11.41
N GLU A 119 -2.78 -16.90 -10.29
CA GLU A 119 -2.03 -18.06 -9.77
C GLU A 119 -1.92 -17.98 -8.24
N ASN A 120 -1.83 -19.13 -7.58
CA ASN A 120 -1.85 -19.27 -6.11
C ASN A 120 -0.47 -19.43 -5.47
N ASP A 121 0.56 -19.69 -6.26
CA ASP A 121 1.95 -19.88 -5.84
C ASP A 121 2.83 -18.64 -6.14
N SER A 122 2.22 -17.45 -6.08
CA SER A 122 2.92 -16.19 -6.29
C SER A 122 3.19 -15.49 -4.97
N VAL A 123 4.44 -15.09 -4.72
CA VAL A 123 4.82 -14.24 -3.60
C VAL A 123 5.49 -12.99 -4.16
N ASP A 124 4.95 -11.86 -3.76
CA ASP A 124 5.40 -10.52 -4.12
C ASP A 124 5.41 -10.23 -5.63
N SER A 125 4.53 -10.89 -6.40
CA SER A 125 4.48 -10.75 -7.87
C SER A 125 3.78 -9.50 -8.37
N ARG A 126 3.29 -8.64 -7.47
CA ARG A 126 2.51 -7.44 -7.80
C ARG A 126 3.04 -6.14 -7.19
N SER A 127 4.12 -6.15 -6.40
CA SER A 127 4.60 -4.94 -5.74
C SER A 127 5.11 -3.87 -6.73
N ASP A 128 5.85 -4.32 -7.74
CA ASP A 128 6.32 -3.53 -8.89
C ASP A 128 5.19 -3.13 -9.84
N ASP A 129 4.08 -3.88 -9.80
CA ASP A 129 2.85 -3.53 -10.50
C ASP A 129 1.93 -2.59 -9.65
N LYS A 130 0.71 -3.06 -9.33
CA LYS A 130 -0.34 -2.26 -8.69
C LYS A 130 -0.68 -2.76 -7.27
N GLY A 131 0.14 -3.66 -6.72
CA GLY A 131 0.03 -4.17 -5.36
C GLY A 131 -1.32 -4.85 -5.09
N PRO A 132 -1.98 -4.56 -3.94
CA PRO A 132 -3.23 -5.22 -3.55
C PRO A 132 -4.45 -4.79 -4.37
N GLU A 133 -4.39 -3.65 -5.06
CA GLU A 133 -5.48 -3.07 -5.88
C GLU A 133 -6.84 -2.98 -5.17
N PRO A 134 -7.05 -1.94 -4.34
CA PRO A 134 -8.39 -1.63 -3.87
C PRO A 134 -9.28 -1.18 -5.05
N GLU A 135 -10.31 -1.96 -5.35
CA GLU A 135 -11.17 -1.72 -6.53
C GLU A 135 -12.62 -1.37 -6.14
N GLY A 136 -13.16 -2.06 -5.14
CA GLY A 136 -14.51 -1.84 -4.64
C GLY A 136 -14.51 -1.19 -3.25
N ILE A 137 -15.43 -0.26 -3.01
CA ILE A 137 -15.73 0.25 -1.66
C ILE A 137 -17.24 0.30 -1.43
N GLU A 138 -17.66 -0.15 -0.25
CA GLU A 138 -19.05 -0.06 0.21
C GLU A 138 -19.09 0.44 1.65
N ILE A 139 -20.12 1.23 1.99
CA ILE A 139 -20.30 1.79 3.34
C ILE A 139 -21.60 1.27 3.94
N GLY A 140 -21.52 0.75 5.17
CA GLY A 140 -22.67 0.20 5.88
C GLY A 140 -22.73 0.62 7.34
N ARG A 141 -23.94 0.83 7.87
CA ARG A 141 -24.12 1.00 9.32
C ARG A 141 -24.55 -0.32 9.95
N ALA A 142 -23.75 -0.81 10.89
CA ALA A 142 -23.97 -2.04 11.62
C ALA A 142 -23.56 -1.86 13.09
N PHE A 143 -24.14 -2.62 14.01
CA PHE A 143 -23.65 -2.69 15.42
C PHE A 143 -23.42 -1.32 16.11
N GLY A 144 -24.16 -0.28 15.72
CA GLY A 144 -24.02 1.09 16.25
C GLY A 144 -22.98 1.98 15.57
N ALA A 145 -22.12 1.43 14.70
CA ALA A 145 -21.03 2.13 14.00
C ALA A 145 -21.23 2.16 12.48
N THR A 146 -20.53 3.09 11.82
CA THR A 146 -20.39 3.12 10.35
C THR A 146 -19.12 2.35 9.99
N TYR A 147 -19.20 1.48 9.00
CA TYR A 147 -18.07 0.70 8.49
C TYR A 147 -17.84 0.99 7.01
N ALA A 148 -16.58 0.99 6.60
CA ALA A 148 -16.18 0.84 5.21
C ALA A 148 -15.68 -0.58 4.96
N PHE A 149 -16.09 -1.15 3.85
CA PHE A 149 -15.68 -2.44 3.32
C PHE A 149 -14.98 -2.18 1.99
N ILE A 150 -13.74 -2.64 1.85
CA ILE A 150 -12.89 -2.33 0.70
C ILE A 150 -12.38 -3.64 0.11
N GLY A 151 -12.76 -3.95 -1.13
CA GLY A 151 -12.36 -5.16 -1.84
C GLY A 151 -10.98 -4.99 -2.46
N LEU A 152 -10.14 -6.01 -2.33
CA LEU A 152 -8.80 -6.08 -2.92
C LEU A 152 -8.80 -7.10 -4.06
N GLU A 153 -8.67 -6.64 -5.31
CA GLU A 153 -8.84 -7.50 -6.50
C GLU A 153 -7.73 -8.56 -6.61
N ARG A 154 -6.48 -8.25 -6.22
CA ARG A 154 -5.32 -9.13 -6.50
C ARG A 154 -5.08 -10.19 -5.46
N ILE A 155 -4.66 -9.76 -4.27
CA ILE A 155 -4.47 -10.69 -3.16
C ILE A 155 -5.82 -11.28 -2.68
N GLY A 156 -6.93 -10.67 -3.11
CA GLY A 156 -8.27 -11.07 -2.73
C GLY A 156 -8.67 -10.51 -1.37
N GLY A 157 -9.94 -10.73 -1.03
CA GLY A 157 -10.50 -10.42 0.26
C GLY A 157 -10.94 -8.97 0.47
N VAL A 158 -11.49 -8.72 1.66
CA VAL A 158 -12.15 -7.47 2.03
C VAL A 158 -11.54 -6.91 3.30
N MET A 159 -11.05 -5.68 3.21
CA MET A 159 -10.63 -4.88 4.36
C MET A 159 -11.83 -4.20 5.00
N THR A 160 -11.96 -4.30 6.33
CA THR A 160 -13.03 -3.66 7.10
C THR A 160 -12.47 -2.59 8.04
N TYR A 161 -13.02 -1.38 7.97
CA TYR A 161 -12.67 -0.27 8.85
C TYR A 161 -13.90 0.28 9.57
N ASP A 162 -13.78 0.51 10.87
CA ASP A 162 -14.73 1.24 11.70
C ASP A 162 -14.48 2.74 11.55
N LEU A 163 -15.48 3.45 11.03
CA LEU A 163 -15.46 4.87 10.72
C LEU A 163 -16.17 5.72 11.78
N SER A 164 -16.40 5.20 12.99
CA SER A 164 -17.00 5.98 14.09
C SER A 164 -16.24 7.26 14.41
N ASN A 165 -14.93 7.29 14.12
CA ASN A 165 -14.12 8.50 14.07
C ASN A 165 -13.45 8.63 12.69
N PRO A 166 -13.93 9.49 11.78
CA PRO A 166 -13.42 9.58 10.42
C PRO A 166 -12.01 10.20 10.32
N THR A 167 -11.54 10.94 11.32
CA THR A 167 -10.14 11.43 11.36
C THR A 167 -9.17 10.37 11.86
N ARG A 168 -9.69 9.27 12.42
CA ARG A 168 -8.88 8.14 12.90
C ARG A 168 -9.65 6.83 12.76
N PRO A 169 -9.93 6.39 11.52
CA PRO A 169 -10.54 5.09 11.26
C PRO A 169 -9.76 3.97 11.94
N ARG A 170 -10.47 2.95 12.41
CA ARG A 170 -9.86 1.79 13.06
C ARG A 170 -10.00 0.58 12.16
N PHE A 171 -8.88 -0.05 11.82
CA PHE A 171 -8.89 -1.35 11.17
C PHE A 171 -9.60 -2.37 12.08
N VAL A 172 -10.55 -3.11 11.51
CA VAL A 172 -11.36 -4.10 12.22
C VAL A 172 -10.88 -5.49 11.85
N ASP A 173 -10.87 -5.81 10.57
CA ASP A 173 -10.55 -7.14 10.08
C ASP A 173 -10.18 -7.14 8.59
N TYR A 174 -9.50 -8.21 8.16
CA TYR A 174 -9.25 -8.55 6.76
C TYR A 174 -9.74 -9.98 6.53
N VAL A 175 -10.82 -10.12 5.77
CA VAL A 175 -11.43 -11.42 5.48
C VAL A 175 -11.07 -11.82 4.07
N ASN A 176 -10.42 -12.98 3.93
CA ASN A 176 -10.10 -13.58 2.64
C ASN A 176 -10.50 -15.06 2.68
N ASN A 177 -11.38 -15.46 1.76
CA ASN A 177 -11.90 -16.82 1.60
C ASN A 177 -11.16 -17.60 0.50
N ARG A 178 -10.12 -17.03 -0.11
CA ARG A 178 -9.25 -17.70 -1.08
C ARG A 178 -8.54 -18.88 -0.43
N ASP A 179 -8.64 -20.04 -1.07
CA ASP A 179 -7.84 -21.22 -0.75
C ASP A 179 -6.56 -21.19 -1.59
N PHE A 180 -5.46 -20.77 -0.97
CA PHE A 180 -4.14 -20.72 -1.61
C PHE A 180 -3.52 -22.11 -1.89
N SER A 181 -4.14 -23.20 -1.43
CA SER A 181 -3.75 -24.56 -1.83
C SER A 181 -4.49 -25.07 -3.06
N GLY A 182 -5.55 -24.36 -3.47
CA GLY A 182 -6.28 -24.63 -4.71
C GLY A 182 -5.55 -24.12 -5.96
N ASP A 183 -6.20 -24.28 -7.10
CA ASP A 183 -5.75 -23.84 -8.42
C ASP A 183 -6.70 -22.75 -8.92
N ALA A 184 -6.14 -21.58 -9.23
CA ALA A 184 -6.87 -20.41 -9.69
C ALA A 184 -7.48 -20.63 -11.09
N GLU A 185 -6.73 -21.21 -12.02
CA GLU A 185 -7.19 -21.50 -13.38
C GLU A 185 -8.25 -22.60 -13.40
N ALA A 186 -8.10 -23.61 -12.54
CA ALA A 186 -9.07 -24.68 -12.40
C ALA A 186 -10.31 -24.31 -11.56
N GLY A 187 -10.35 -23.09 -10.98
CA GLY A 187 -11.47 -22.59 -10.18
C GLY A 187 -11.64 -23.31 -8.84
N THR A 188 -10.58 -23.93 -8.30
CA THR A 188 -10.63 -24.62 -7.00
C THR A 188 -10.11 -23.75 -5.85
N ALA A 189 -9.59 -22.56 -6.16
CA ALA A 189 -9.08 -21.59 -5.19
C ALA A 189 -10.16 -20.73 -4.50
N GLY A 190 -11.44 -20.86 -4.89
CA GLY A 190 -12.50 -20.01 -4.37
C GLY A 190 -12.49 -18.60 -5.00
N ASP A 191 -12.79 -17.59 -4.20
CA ASP A 191 -12.76 -16.19 -4.62
C ASP A 191 -11.31 -15.72 -4.79
N LEU A 192 -11.01 -15.15 -5.96
CA LEU A 192 -9.68 -14.71 -6.33
C LEU A 192 -9.52 -13.19 -6.21
N GLY A 193 -10.61 -12.45 -6.04
CA GLY A 193 -10.65 -11.00 -6.15
C GLY A 193 -12.08 -10.47 -6.15
N PRO A 194 -12.52 -9.79 -5.08
CA PRO A 194 -13.81 -9.12 -5.07
C PRO A 194 -13.89 -8.00 -6.11
N GLU A 195 -14.92 -8.03 -6.97
CA GLU A 195 -15.21 -6.97 -7.95
C GLU A 195 -16.40 -6.12 -7.50
N GLY A 196 -17.33 -6.71 -6.73
CA GLY A 196 -18.56 -6.07 -6.27
C GLY A 196 -18.78 -6.20 -4.76
N LEU A 197 -19.16 -5.09 -4.12
CA LEU A 197 -19.57 -5.06 -2.71
C LEU A 197 -20.95 -4.42 -2.58
N THR A 198 -21.81 -4.98 -1.72
CA THR A 198 -23.10 -4.38 -1.37
C THR A 198 -23.48 -4.68 0.07
N PHE A 199 -23.84 -3.64 0.82
CA PHE A 199 -24.25 -3.79 2.20
C PHE A 199 -25.77 -3.86 2.33
N ILE A 200 -26.25 -4.87 3.06
CA ILE A 200 -27.67 -5.05 3.38
C ILE A 200 -27.84 -4.82 4.88
N THR A 201 -28.65 -3.82 5.23
CA THR A 201 -28.97 -3.53 6.63
C THR A 201 -29.71 -4.71 7.28
N ALA A 202 -29.62 -4.82 8.61
CA ALA A 202 -30.30 -5.87 9.37
C ALA A 202 -31.82 -5.93 9.10
N ALA A 203 -32.46 -4.77 8.90
CA ALA A 203 -33.91 -4.68 8.64
C ALA A 203 -34.32 -5.27 7.28
N ASN A 204 -33.40 -5.26 6.30
CA ASN A 204 -33.64 -5.77 4.95
C ASN A 204 -33.03 -7.16 4.73
N SER A 205 -32.32 -7.69 5.72
CA SER A 205 -31.58 -8.94 5.60
C SER A 205 -32.44 -10.15 5.97
N PRO A 206 -32.39 -11.23 5.18
CA PRO A 206 -33.12 -12.47 5.49
C PRO A 206 -32.57 -13.20 6.72
N THR A 207 -31.37 -12.86 7.20
CA THR A 207 -30.76 -13.47 8.40
C THR A 207 -31.13 -12.73 9.69
N GLY A 208 -31.80 -11.57 9.59
CA GLY A 208 -32.06 -10.67 10.71
C GLY A 208 -30.84 -9.90 11.22
N GLY A 209 -29.65 -10.16 10.67
CA GLY A 209 -28.41 -9.40 10.93
C GLY A 209 -27.92 -8.67 9.68
N PRO A 210 -27.06 -7.65 9.82
CA PRO A 210 -26.48 -6.98 8.65
C PRO A 210 -25.64 -7.96 7.82
N LEU A 211 -25.64 -7.79 6.49
CA LEU A 211 -24.86 -8.61 5.55
C LEU A 211 -24.00 -7.71 4.67
N LEU A 212 -22.81 -8.18 4.35
CA LEU A 212 -22.04 -7.72 3.21
C LEU A 212 -22.11 -8.82 2.15
N VAL A 213 -22.57 -8.46 0.95
CA VAL A 213 -22.52 -9.32 -0.22
C VAL A 213 -21.25 -8.96 -0.99
N VAL A 214 -20.51 -9.99 -1.38
CA VAL A 214 -19.25 -9.90 -2.13
C VAL A 214 -19.45 -10.72 -3.40
N ALA A 215 -19.07 -10.17 -4.55
CA ALA A 215 -19.22 -10.77 -5.88
C ALA A 215 -17.95 -10.62 -6.70
#